data_AF-A0A967H2D1-F1
#
_entry.id   AF-A0A967H2D1-F1
#
_cell.length_a   1.000
_cell.length_b   1.000
_cell.length_c   1.000
_cell.angle_alpha   90.00
_cell.angle_beta   90.00
_cell.angle_gamma   90.00
#
_symmetry.space_group_name_H-M   'P 1'
#
loop_
_entity.id
_entity.type
_entity.pdbx_description
1 polymer ?
#
loop_
_entity_poly.entity_id
_entity_poly.type
_entity_poly.pdbx_seq_one_letter_code
_entity_poly.pdbx_strand_id
1 'polypeptide(L)' 'MANNTNVLAQGIEIIGTIKFQNDMIIDGKVDGEIRSETGKVMIGENAAIKGDVRASEVKMFGKVEGAIH' A
#
# COMPACT_ATOMS: atom_id res chain seq x y z
N MET A 1 13.91 9.48 -15.80
CA MET A 1 12.93 10.23 -15.00
C MET A 1 12.83 9.53 -13.66
N ALA A 2 13.15 10.18 -12.55
CA ALA A 2 13.08 9.54 -11.24
C ALA A 2 11.60 9.39 -10.87
N ASN A 3 11.05 8.19 -10.96
CA ASN A 3 9.79 7.89 -10.30
C ASN A 3 10.05 7.96 -8.80
N ASN A 4 9.48 8.96 -8.13
CA ASN A 4 9.50 9.04 -6.68
C ASN A 4 8.57 7.95 -6.13
N THR A 5 9.12 6.75 -5.98
CA THR A 5 8.40 5.60 -5.43
C THR A 5 8.60 5.55 -3.92
N ASN A 6 7.50 5.52 -3.17
CA ASN A 6 7.53 5.26 -1.73
C ASN A 6 7.68 3.76 -1.51
N VAL A 7 8.56 3.35 -0.59
CA VAL A 7 8.78 1.94 -0.27
C VAL A 7 8.62 1.71 1.22
N LEU A 8 7.66 0.86 1.58
CA LEU A 8 7.49 0.32 2.92
C LEU A 8 8.10 -1.08 2.92
N ALA A 9 9.31 -1.18 3.47
CA ALA A 9 10.09 -2.42 3.48
C ALA A 9 9.58 -3.45 4.50
N GLN A 10 9.99 -4.69 4.31
CA GLN A 10 9.70 -5.79 5.22
C GLN A 10 10.17 -5.47 6.65
N GLY A 11 9.36 -5.86 7.63
CA GLY A 11 9.62 -5.60 9.06
C GLY A 11 9.06 -4.28 9.57
N ILE A 12 8.50 -3.43 8.70
CA ILE A 12 7.76 -2.23 9.08
C ILE A 12 6.28 -2.60 9.28
N GLU A 13 5.72 -2.12 10.39
CA GLU A 13 4.30 -2.21 10.71
C GLU A 13 3.74 -0.80 10.91
N ILE A 14 2.67 -0.47 10.19
CA ILE A 14 1.97 0.81 10.30
C ILE A 14 0.55 0.57 10.79
N ILE A 15 0.14 1.32 11.81
CA ILE A 15 -1.22 1.32 12.35
C ILE A 15 -1.80 2.72 12.17
N GLY A 16 -2.83 2.87 11.34
CA GLY A 16 -3.47 4.16 11.05
C GLY A 16 -3.76 4.42 9.57
N THR A 17 -3.71 5.68 9.15
CA THR A 17 -4.04 6.08 7.76
C THR A 17 -2.79 6.52 7.01
N ILE A 18 -2.53 5.89 5.86
CA ILE A 18 -1.44 6.24 4.95
C ILE A 18 -2.04 7.00 3.76
N LYS A 19 -1.50 8.19 3.47
CA LYS A 19 -1.88 8.99 2.31
C LYS A 19 -0.64 9.30 1.47
N PHE A 20 -0.72 9.04 0.18
CA PHE A 20 0.39 9.27 -0.76
C PHE A 20 -0.15 9.60 -2.16
N GLN A 21 0.61 10.37 -2.93
CA GLN A 21 0.22 10.82 -4.27
C GLN A 21 0.96 10.09 -5.40
N ASN A 22 2.17 9.60 -5.12
CA ASN A 22 3.02 8.90 -6.10
C ASN A 22 2.88 7.38 -5.98
N ASP A 23 3.67 6.62 -6.73
CA ASP A 23 3.68 5.16 -6.61
C ASP A 23 4.16 4.72 -5.22
N MET A 24 3.54 3.67 -4.69
CA MET A 24 3.87 3.07 -3.40
C MET A 24 4.05 1.56 -3.53
N ILE A 25 5.13 1.05 -2.95
CA ILE A 25 5.39 -0.38 -2.78
C ILE A 25 5.31 -0.70 -1.31
N ILE A 26 4.50 -1.70 -0.96
CA ILE A 26 4.29 -2.17 0.41
C ILE A 26 4.74 -3.61 0.48
N ASP A 27 5.75 -3.89 1.29
CA ASP A 27 6.26 -5.25 1.55
C ASP A 27 6.28 -5.56 3.07
N GLY A 28 5.49 -4.80 3.84
CA GLY A 28 5.35 -4.93 5.29
C GLY A 28 3.89 -5.05 5.73
N LYS A 29 3.59 -4.67 6.98
CA LYS A 29 2.25 -4.77 7.55
C LYS A 29 1.57 -3.42 7.65
N VAL A 30 0.31 -3.35 7.28
CA VAL A 30 -0.52 -2.15 7.44
C VAL A 30 -1.84 -2.53 8.07
N ASP A 31 -2.16 -1.96 9.23
CA ASP A 31 -3.47 -2.04 9.88
C ASP A 31 -4.13 -0.66 9.84
N GLY A 32 -5.09 -0.48 8.93
CA GLY A 32 -5.83 0.75 8.74
C GLY A 32 -6.09 1.04 7.27
N GLU A 33 -6.06 2.32 6.89
CA GLU A 33 -6.54 2.76 5.58
C GLU A 33 -5.41 3.31 4.70
N ILE A 34 -5.36 2.85 3.46
CA ILE A 34 -4.40 3.28 2.44
C ILE A 34 -5.16 4.10 1.42
N ARG A 35 -4.75 5.36 1.20
CA ARG A 35 -5.39 6.27 0.25
C ARG A 35 -4.39 6.85 -0.74
N SER A 36 -4.72 6.69 -2.02
CA SER A 36 -4.08 7.40 -3.13
C SER A 36 -5.11 8.01 -4.06
N GLU A 37 -4.84 9.24 -4.50
CA GLU A 37 -5.66 9.92 -5.50
C GLU A 37 -5.24 9.57 -6.92
N THR A 38 -3.93 9.46 -7.18
CA THR A 38 -3.38 9.25 -8.52
C THR A 38 -2.32 8.15 -8.59
N GLY A 39 -1.72 7.81 -7.44
CA GLY A 39 -0.59 6.90 -7.34
C GLY A 39 -1.00 5.44 -7.35
N LYS A 40 -0.09 4.60 -7.84
CA LYS A 40 -0.29 3.15 -7.89
C LYS A 40 0.17 2.51 -6.59
N VAL A 41 -0.55 1.50 -6.12
CA VAL A 41 -0.15 0.67 -4.99
C VAL A 41 0.29 -0.69 -5.47
N MET A 42 1.49 -1.10 -5.06
CA MET A 42 1.99 -2.46 -5.22
C MET A 42 2.13 -3.10 -3.84
N ILE A 43 1.48 -4.23 -3.65
CA ILE A 43 1.47 -5.01 -2.42
C ILE A 43 2.33 -6.24 -2.71
N GLY A 44 3.56 -6.24 -2.18
CA GLY A 44 4.54 -7.31 -2.31
C GLY A 44 4.05 -8.62 -1.69
N GLU A 45 4.69 -9.72 -2.05
CA GLU A 45 4.28 -11.09 -1.67
C GLU A 45 4.24 -11.28 -0.14
N ASN A 46 5.11 -10.60 0.60
CA ASN A 46 5.19 -10.69 2.05
C ASN A 46 4.34 -9.65 2.78
N ALA A 47 3.67 -8.76 2.04
CA ALA A 47 2.84 -7.74 2.64
C ALA A 47 1.52 -8.30 3.17
N ALA A 48 1.11 -7.77 4.32
CA ALA A 48 -0.18 -8.05 4.95
C ALA A 48 -0.88 -6.74 5.27
N ILE A 49 -1.97 -6.49 4.56
CA ILE A 49 -2.78 -5.28 4.74
C ILE A 49 -4.09 -5.69 5.38
N LYS A 50 -4.49 -4.97 6.42
CA LYS A 50 -5.75 -5.14 7.13
C LYS A 50 -6.45 -3.79 7.16
N GLY A 51 -7.59 -3.70 6.48
CA GLY A 51 -8.33 -2.45 6.28
C GLY A 51 -8.41 -2.04 4.81
N ASP A 52 -8.90 -0.83 4.56
CA ASP A 52 -9.36 -0.44 3.23
C ASP A 52 -8.25 0.18 2.39
N VAL A 53 -8.19 -0.24 1.12
CA VAL A 53 -7.23 0.27 0.13
C VAL A 53 -7.99 1.03 -0.94
N ARG A 54 -7.69 2.32 -1.08
CA ARG A 54 -8.23 3.18 -2.13
C ARG A 54 -7.09 3.69 -3.00
N ALA A 55 -7.04 3.26 -4.26
CA ALA A 55 -6.02 3.74 -5.19
C ALA A 55 -6.49 3.64 -6.64
N SER A 56 -5.86 4.39 -7.54
CA SER A 56 -6.19 4.36 -8.98
C SER A 56 -5.84 3.01 -9.62
N GLU A 57 -4.76 2.39 -9.17
CA GLU A 57 -4.31 1.07 -9.60
C GLU A 57 -3.73 0.31 -8.40
N VAL A 58 -4.18 -0.92 -8.20
CA VAL A 58 -3.69 -1.82 -7.15
C VAL A 58 -3.13 -3.09 -7.78
N LYS A 59 -1.84 -3.35 -7.54
CA LYS A 59 -1.18 -4.61 -7.86
C LYS A 59 -1.00 -5.41 -6.58
N MET A 60 -1.70 -6.53 -6.46
CA MET A 60 -1.58 -7.43 -5.32
C MET A 60 -0.78 -8.67 -5.66
N PHE A 61 0.25 -8.92 -4.86
CA PHE A 61 0.97 -10.19 -4.79
C PHE A 61 0.86 -10.82 -3.38
N GLY A 62 0.72 -9.99 -2.33
CA GLY A 62 0.53 -10.43 -0.94
C GLY A 62 -0.92 -10.57 -0.50
N LYS A 63 -1.17 -10.41 0.80
CA LYS A 63 -2.49 -10.61 1.42
C LYS A 63 -3.14 -9.27 1.80
N VAL A 64 -4.41 -9.11 1.44
CA VAL A 64 -5.24 -7.97 1.85
C VAL A 64 -6.53 -8.47 2.51
N GLU A 65 -6.80 -7.97 3.71
CA GLU A 65 -8.00 -8.22 4.51
C GLU A 65 -8.76 -6.90 4.68
N GLY A 66 -9.60 -6.56 3.71
CA GLY A 66 -10.41 -5.34 3.72
C GLY A 66 -11.05 -5.07 2.36
N ALA A 67 -11.62 -3.87 2.19
CA ALA A 67 -12.18 -3.48 0.91
C ALA A 67 -11.13 -2.80 0.03
N ILE A 68 -11.10 -3.15 -1.26
CA ILE A 68 -10.27 -2.48 -2.26
C ILE A 68 -11.21 -1.69 -3.17
N HIS A 69 -10.94 -0.39 -3.31
CA HIS A 69 -11.70 0.55 -4.12
C HIS A 69 -10.83 1.22 -5.17
#